data_AF-B7XGN2-F1
#
_entry.id   AF-B7XGN2-F1
#
_cell.length_a   1.000
_cell.length_b   1.000
_cell.length_c   1.000
_cell.angle_alpha   90.00
_cell.angle_beta   90.00
_cell.angle_gamma   90.00
#
_symmetry.space_group_name_H-M   'P 1'
#
loop_
_entity.id
_entity.type
_entity.pdbx_description
1 polymer ?
#
loop_
_entity_poly.entity_id
_entity_poly.type
_entity_poly.pdbx_seq_one_letter_code
_entity_poly.pdbx_strand_id
1 'polypeptide(L)' 'MLGDTVTVTNGYGLEIKGKTILGFVREIDEFRPGAIIFLDWDCYWFPVAPEKLKLESRDVAL' A
#
# COMPACT_ATOMS: atom_id res chain seq x y z
N MET A 1 2.77 9.03 -0.62
CA MET A 1 3.81 9.38 0.36
C MET A 1 3.47 8.70 1.67
N LEU A 2 4.39 8.69 2.65
CA LEU A 2 4.04 8.25 4.00
C LEU A 2 2.85 9.08 4.49
N GLY A 3 1.87 8.42 5.13
CA GLY A 3 0.64 9.08 5.61
C GLY A 3 -0.47 9.25 4.56
N ASP A 4 -0.19 9.09 3.26
CA ASP A 4 -1.25 9.19 2.24
C ASP A 4 -2.33 8.12 2.48
N THR A 5 -3.58 8.52 2.27
CA THR A 5 -4.72 7.60 2.25
C THR A 5 -4.96 7.12 0.81
N VAL A 6 -5.13 5.81 0.64
CA VAL A 6 -5.26 5.13 -0.64
C VAL A 6 -6.38 4.10 -0.64
N THR A 7 -6.98 3.88 -1.81
CA THR A 7 -7.70 2.65 -2.12
C THR A 7 -6.70 1.62 -2.63
N VAL A 8 -6.80 0.38 -2.17
CA VAL A 8 -5.98 -0.76 -2.64
C VAL A 8 -6.84 -1.82 -3.32
N THR A 9 -6.38 -2.36 -4.44
CA THR A 9 -6.95 -3.57 -5.06
C THR A 9 -6.20 -4.81 -4.56
N ASN A 10 -6.88 -5.70 -3.82
CA ASN A 10 -6.25 -6.91 -3.28
C ASN A 10 -6.05 -8.01 -4.36
N GLY A 11 -5.46 -9.13 -3.98
CA GLY A 11 -5.23 -10.28 -4.87
C GLY A 11 -6.49 -10.93 -5.44
N TYR A 12 -7.67 -10.62 -4.90
CA TYR A 12 -8.97 -11.09 -5.36
C TYR A 12 -9.69 -10.08 -6.27
N GLY A 13 -9.08 -8.93 -6.57
CA GLY A 13 -9.69 -7.87 -7.38
C GLY A 13 -10.66 -6.96 -6.61
N LEU A 14 -10.74 -7.08 -5.29
CA LEU A 14 -11.59 -6.22 -4.45
C LEU A 14 -10.88 -4.92 -4.10
N GLU A 15 -11.59 -3.79 -4.24
CA GLU A 15 -11.15 -2.48 -3.76
C GLU A 15 -11.44 -2.31 -2.27
N ILE A 16 -10.40 -1.94 -1.51
CA ILE A 16 -10.47 -1.64 -0.09
C ILE A 16 -10.02 -0.19 0.09
N LYS A 17 -10.92 0.66 0.59
CA LYS A 17 -10.72 2.11 0.71
C LYS A 17 -10.11 2.50 2.05
N GLY A 18 -9.57 3.72 2.12
CA GLY A 18 -9.19 4.36 3.38
C GLY A 18 -7.97 3.74 4.05
N LYS A 19 -7.02 3.21 3.28
CA LYS A 19 -5.77 2.63 3.82
C LYS A 19 -4.65 3.65 3.85
N THR A 20 -3.89 3.67 4.92
CA THR A 20 -2.77 4.59 5.14
C THR A 20 -1.45 3.94 4.76
N ILE A 21 -0.61 4.64 3.99
CA ILE A 21 0.75 4.20 3.71
C ILE A 21 1.63 4.37 4.96
N LEU A 22 2.10 3.25 5.50
CA LEU A 22 2.96 3.18 6.69
C LEU A 22 4.46 3.17 6.38
N GLY A 23 4.85 2.68 5.21
CA GLY A 23 6.25 2.39 4.94
C GLY A 23 6.52 1.91 3.53
N PHE A 24 7.80 1.99 3.17
CA PHE A 24 8.33 1.48 1.93
C PHE A 24 9.56 0.62 2.22
N VAL A 25 9.73 -0.46 1.48
CA VAL A 25 10.99 -1.23 1.44
C VAL A 25 11.59 -1.14 0.05
N ARG A 26 12.91 -1.32 -0.07
CA ARG A 26 13.58 -1.25 -1.39
C ARG A 26 13.30 -2.49 -2.23
N GLU A 27 13.26 -3.65 -1.60
CA GLU A 27 13.15 -4.94 -2.26
C GLU A 27 12.51 -5.95 -1.30
N ILE A 28 11.75 -6.88 -1.88
CA ILE A 28 11.15 -8.03 -1.20
C ILE A 28 11.63 -9.28 -1.91
N ASP A 29 11.47 -10.43 -1.26
CA ASP A 29 11.77 -11.73 -1.85
C ASP A 29 11.16 -11.95 -3.24
N GLU A 30 11.70 -12.96 -3.92
CA GLU A 30 11.36 -13.34 -5.30
C GLU A 30 9.87 -13.66 -5.51
N PHE A 31 9.10 -13.92 -4.45
CA PHE A 31 7.70 -14.31 -4.56
C PHE A 31 6.77 -13.12 -4.75
N ARG A 32 7.19 -11.89 -4.43
CA ARG A 32 6.36 -10.68 -4.57
C ARG A 32 7.16 -9.50 -5.14
N PRO A 33 7.70 -9.63 -6.36
CA PRO A 33 8.45 -8.56 -6.98
C PRO A 33 7.58 -7.29 -7.09
N GLY A 34 8.14 -6.15 -6.66
CA GLY A 34 7.47 -4.85 -6.73
C GLY A 34 6.45 -4.56 -5.63
N ALA A 35 6.08 -5.54 -4.79
CA ALA A 35 5.24 -5.28 -3.63
C ALA A 35 6.08 -4.62 -2.53
N ILE A 36 6.16 -3.30 -2.49
CA ILE A 36 7.11 -2.58 -1.64
C ILE A 36 6.46 -1.63 -0.63
N ILE A 37 5.13 -1.53 -0.62
CA ILE A 37 4.38 -0.56 0.18
C ILE A 37 3.64 -1.28 1.31
N PHE A 38 3.78 -0.79 2.53
CA PHE A 38 3.05 -1.31 3.70
C PHE A 38 1.86 -0.41 4.06
N LEU A 39 0.72 -1.03 4.36
CA LEU A 39 -0.54 -0.37 4.69
C LEU A 39 -1.01 -0.70 6.12
N ASP A 40 -1.83 0.18 6.69
CA ASP A 40 -2.47 0.06 8.01
C ASP A 40 -3.67 -0.91 8.08
N TRP A 41 -3.54 -2.07 7.46
CA TRP A 41 -4.54 -3.13 7.54
C TRP A 41 -4.11 -4.28 8.46
N ASP A 42 -5.04 -5.18 8.77
CA ASP A 42 -4.83 -6.30 9.70
C ASP A 42 -3.70 -7.27 9.28
N CYS A 43 -3.23 -7.15 8.04
CA CYS A 43 -2.18 -7.99 7.45
C CYS A 43 -0.91 -7.17 7.15
N TYR A 44 -0.36 -6.51 8.16
CA TYR A 44 0.79 -5.59 8.03
C TYR A 44 2.06 -6.23 7.44
N TRP A 45 2.18 -7.57 7.41
CA TRP A 45 3.27 -8.28 6.73
C TRP A 45 3.03 -8.51 5.24
N PHE A 46 1.89 -8.10 4.69
CA PHE A 46 1.56 -8.24 3.27
C PHE A 46 1.72 -6.90 2.55
N PRO A 47 2.88 -6.68 1.92
CA PRO A 47 3.16 -5.48 1.16
C PRO A 47 2.38 -5.48 -0.16
N VAL A 48 2.21 -4.30 -0.75
CA VAL A 48 1.46 -4.11 -1.99
C VAL A 48 2.27 -3.37 -3.03
N ALA A 49 1.99 -3.67 -4.29
CA ALA A 49 2.67 -3.03 -5.41
C ALA A 49 2.05 -1.66 -5.72
N PRO A 50 2.83 -0.65 -6.13
CA PRO A 50 2.34 0.70 -6.41
C PRO A 50 1.15 0.74 -7.36
N GLU A 51 1.14 -0.12 -8.39
CA GLU A 51 0.08 -0.21 -9.40
C GLU A 51 -1.26 -0.72 -8.86
N LYS A 52 -1.29 -1.25 -7.64
CA LYS A 52 -2.52 -1.66 -6.94
C LYS A 52 -3.14 -0.54 -6.12
N LEU A 53 -2.50 0.63 -6.05
CA LEU A 53 -2.94 1.75 -5.24
C LEU A 53 -3.56 2.86 -6.08
N LYS A 54 -4.61 3.47 -5.53
CA LYS A 54 -5.21 4.71 -6.01
C LYS A 54 -5.21 5.73 -4.88
N LEU A 55 -4.61 6.89 -5.11
CA LEU A 55 -4.56 7.97 -4.12
C LEU A 55 -5.98 8.50 -3.83
N GLU A 56 -6.33 8.60 -2.56
CA GLU A 56 -7.58 9.23 -2.09
C GLU A 56 -7.29 10.64 -1.57
N SER A 57 -6.33 10.76 -0.64
CA SER A 57 -5.87 12.02 -0.10
C SER A 57 -4.37 11.98 0.15
N ARG A 58 -3.73 13.14 0.03
CA ARG A 58 -2.34 13.34 0.41
C ARG A 58 -2.31 13.96 1.79
N ASP A 59 -1.51 13.41 2.69
CA ASP A 59 -1.23 14.09 3.94
C ASP A 59 -0.33 15.30 3.63
N VAL A 60 -0.83 16.51 3.93
CA VAL A 60 -0.15 17.78 3.62
C VAL A 60 0.67 18.25 4.83
N ALA A 61 0.73 17.46 5.91
CA ALA A 61 1.58 17.74 7.05
C ALA A 61 3.07 17.40 6.79
N LEU A 62 3.70 18.12 5.87
CA LEU A 62 5.16 18.25 5.76
C LEU A 62 5.56 19.68 5.37
#